data_AF-A0A1Q7TQD0-F1
#
_entry.id   AF-A0A1Q7TQD0-F1
#
_cell.length_a   1.000
_cell.length_b   1.000
_cell.length_c   1.000
_cell.angle_alpha   90.00
_cell.angle_beta   90.00
_cell.angle_gamma   90.00
#
_symmetry.space_group_name_H-M   'P 1'
#
loop_
_entity.id
_entity.type
_entity.pdbx_description
1 polymer ?
#
loop_
_entity_poly.entity_id
_entity_poly.type
_entity_poly.pdbx_seq_one_letter_code
_entity_poly.pdbx_strand_id
1 'polypeptide(L)'
;MNTAAENTATGAGALFGNTIGDSNTANGAFALFSNTEGGGNTAIGDQALFSNTIGSQNTAIGAFALFSHSADTSRNTATGF
;
A
#
# COMPACT_ATOMS: atom_id res chain seq x y z
N MET A 1 -17.24 5.72 8.20
CA MET A 1 -16.33 5.47 9.33
C MET A 1 -15.15 4.70 8.78
N ASN A 2 -13.94 5.21 8.94
CA ASN A 2 -12.74 4.44 8.66
C ASN A 2 -12.58 3.48 9.86
N THR A 3 -12.81 2.19 9.64
CA THR A 3 -12.63 1.16 10.69
C THR A 3 -11.22 0.60 10.69
N ALA A 4 -10.34 1.13 9.82
CA ALA A 4 -8.99 0.64 9.69
C ALA A 4 -8.16 0.95 10.93
N ALA A 5 -7.43 -0.04 11.42
CA ALA A 5 -6.57 0.01 12.58
C ALA A 5 -5.11 -0.34 12.21
N GLU A 6 -4.19 0.08 13.07
CA GLU A 6 -2.77 -0.34 13.03
C GLU A 6 -2.00 0.02 11.75
N ASN A 7 -2.41 1.10 11.08
CA ASN A 7 -1.74 1.59 9.89
C ASN A 7 -0.63 2.59 10.22
N THR A 8 0.54 2.46 9.59
CA THR A 8 1.61 3.47 9.60
C THR A 8 1.64 4.18 8.25
N ALA A 9 1.44 5.50 8.24
CA ALA A 9 1.47 6.33 7.03
C ALA A 9 2.48 7.47 7.20
N THR A 10 3.52 7.50 6.37
CA THR A 10 4.54 8.55 6.36
C THR A 10 4.81 9.00 4.93
N GLY A 11 4.63 10.29 4.65
CA GLY A 11 4.75 10.86 3.30
C GLY A 11 3.43 11.49 2.82
N ALA A 12 3.53 12.36 1.82
CA ALA A 12 2.35 13.02 1.25
C ALA A 12 1.43 11.99 0.58
N GLY A 13 0.14 11.96 0.95
CA GLY A 13 -0.85 11.07 0.35
C GLY A 13 -0.67 9.57 0.68
N ALA A 14 0.23 9.19 1.59
CA ALA A 14 0.35 7.81 2.02
C ALA A 14 -0.98 7.31 2.62
N LEU A 15 -1.46 6.14 2.18
CA LEU A 15 -2.74 5.54 2.60
C LEU A 15 -4.00 6.41 2.42
N PHE A 16 -3.97 7.41 1.54
CA PHE A 16 -5.08 8.36 1.38
C PHE A 16 -6.42 7.68 1.04
N GLY A 17 -6.41 6.65 0.18
CA GLY A 17 -7.60 5.90 -0.22
C GLY A 17 -8.08 4.87 0.79
N ASN A 18 -7.33 4.60 1.87
CA ASN A 18 -7.60 3.47 2.77
C ASN A 18 -8.92 3.61 3.52
N THR A 19 -9.86 2.69 3.28
CA THR A 19 -11.20 2.74 3.88
C THR A 19 -11.36 1.77 5.04
N ILE A 20 -10.96 0.51 4.87
CA ILE A 20 -11.10 -0.56 5.88
C ILE A 20 -9.87 -1.46 6.03
N GLY A 21 -8.81 -1.27 5.24
CA GLY A 21 -7.62 -2.12 5.27
C GLY A 21 -6.75 -1.91 6.51
N ASP A 22 -6.51 -2.98 7.27
CA ASP A 22 -5.76 -2.97 8.54
C ASP A 22 -4.27 -3.31 8.39
N SER A 23 -3.47 -2.88 9.37
CA SER A 23 -2.07 -3.31 9.53
C SER A 23 -1.16 -3.03 8.32
N ASN A 24 -1.37 -1.93 7.61
CA ASN A 24 -0.53 -1.52 6.49
C ASN A 24 0.60 -0.58 6.92
N THR A 25 1.76 -0.71 6.30
CA THR A 25 2.90 0.22 6.44
C THR A 25 3.14 0.91 5.10
N ALA A 26 2.91 2.22 5.04
CA ALA A 26 3.15 3.07 3.88
C ALA A 26 4.18 4.17 4.22
N ASN A 27 5.39 4.05 3.69
CA ASN A 27 6.48 4.99 3.90
C ASN A 27 7.02 5.50 2.56
N GLY A 28 6.54 6.66 2.13
CA GLY A 28 6.85 7.28 0.84
C GLY A 28 5.69 8.16 0.37
N ALA A 29 5.96 9.10 -0.53
CA ALA A 29 4.89 9.86 -1.15
C ALA A 29 4.00 8.93 -1.98
N PHE A 30 2.68 9.02 -1.78
CA PHE A 30 1.66 8.22 -2.42
C PHE A 30 1.83 6.69 -2.29
N ALA A 31 2.56 6.22 -1.28
CA ALA A 31 2.62 4.80 -0.97
C ALA A 31 1.23 4.29 -0.54
N LEU A 32 0.76 3.17 -1.12
CA LEU A 32 -0.58 2.62 -0.89
C LEU A 32 -1.73 3.63 -1.11
N PHE A 33 -1.57 4.56 -2.05
CA PHE A 33 -2.51 5.66 -2.27
C PHE A 33 -3.94 5.20 -2.55
N SER A 34 -4.15 4.16 -3.36
CA SER A 34 -5.47 3.66 -3.74
C SER A 34 -5.96 2.45 -2.92
N ASN A 35 -5.28 2.07 -1.84
CA ASN A 35 -5.70 0.94 -1.00
C ASN A 35 -7.10 1.20 -0.47
N THR A 36 -8.03 0.25 -0.55
CA THR A 36 -9.38 0.39 0.02
C THR A 36 -9.59 -0.65 1.14
N GLU A 37 -9.37 -1.92 0.82
CA GLU A 37 -9.67 -3.05 1.72
C GLU A 37 -8.44 -3.90 2.05
N GLY A 38 -7.36 -3.76 1.29
CA GLY A 38 -6.14 -4.57 1.43
C GLY A 38 -5.49 -4.41 2.80
N GLY A 39 -5.24 -5.53 3.49
CA GLY A 39 -4.60 -5.55 4.80
C GLY A 39 -3.19 -6.16 4.78
N GLY A 40 -2.35 -5.75 5.74
CA GLY A 40 -1.02 -6.33 5.92
C GLY A 40 -0.03 -6.03 4.79
N ASN A 41 -0.18 -4.91 4.08
CA ASN A 41 0.74 -4.51 3.02
C ASN A 41 1.90 -3.67 3.56
N THR A 42 3.10 -3.87 3.02
CA THR A 42 4.27 -3.03 3.28
C THR A 42 4.69 -2.34 1.99
N ALA A 43 4.59 -1.02 1.94
CA ALA A 43 4.97 -0.17 0.82
C ALA A 43 5.99 0.87 1.29
N ILE A 44 7.24 0.73 0.84
CA ILE A 44 8.34 1.64 1.20
C ILE A 44 8.92 2.20 -0.10
N GLY A 45 8.75 3.48 -0.36
CA GLY A 45 9.18 4.15 -1.60
C GLY A 45 8.09 5.05 -2.19
N ASP A 46 8.52 5.96 -3.06
CA ASP A 46 7.60 6.82 -3.82
C ASP A 46 6.69 5.95 -4.71
N GLN A 47 5.38 6.13 -4.57
CA GLN A 47 4.34 5.40 -5.31
C GLN A 47 4.43 3.85 -5.22
N ALA A 48 5.05 3.30 -4.17
CA ALA A 48 5.04 1.86 -3.92
C ALA A 48 3.60 1.38 -3.64
N LEU A 49 3.17 0.29 -4.31
CA LEU A 49 1.79 -0.24 -4.25
C LEU A 49 0.70 0.81 -4.54
N PHE A 50 0.98 1.79 -5.40
CA PHE A 50 0.07 2.91 -5.66
C PHE A 50 -1.36 2.47 -6.03
N SER A 51 -1.52 1.51 -6.94
CA SER A 51 -2.82 1.04 -7.44
C SER A 51 -3.43 -0.15 -6.70
N ASN A 52 -2.90 -0.56 -5.55
CA ASN A 52 -3.49 -1.66 -4.79
C ASN A 52 -4.86 -1.22 -4.27
N THR A 53 -5.93 -2.01 -4.42
CA THR A 53 -7.26 -1.67 -3.84
C THR A 53 -7.63 -2.68 -2.75
N ILE A 54 -7.67 -3.98 -3.08
CA ILE A 54 -8.10 -5.03 -2.15
C ILE A 54 -7.01 -6.08 -1.87
N GLY A 55 -5.91 -6.07 -2.65
CA GLY A 55 -4.78 -6.98 -2.46
C GLY A 55 -4.16 -6.87 -1.06
N SER A 56 -3.86 -8.02 -0.46
CA SER A 56 -3.35 -8.12 0.91
C SER A 56 -1.99 -8.81 0.94
N GLN A 57 -1.23 -8.60 2.02
CA GLN A 57 0.06 -9.26 2.25
C GLN A 57 1.09 -9.02 1.13
N ASN A 58 1.05 -7.86 0.48
CA ASN A 58 2.04 -7.46 -0.51
C ASN A 58 3.21 -6.71 0.14
N THR A 59 4.44 -6.97 -0.30
CA THR A 59 5.64 -6.23 0.09
C THR A 59 6.25 -5.56 -1.14
N ALA A 60 6.30 -4.24 -1.14
CA ALA A 60 6.89 -3.41 -2.19
C ALA A 60 7.93 -2.47 -1.58
N ILE A 61 9.19 -2.62 -1.98
CA ILE A 61 10.31 -1.82 -1.49
C ILE A 61 11.07 -1.20 -2.66
N GLY A 62 11.03 0.12 -2.74
CA GLY A 62 11.64 0.97 -3.77
C GLY A 62 10.59 1.79 -4.53
N ALA A 63 11.07 2.79 -5.28
CA ALA A 63 10.18 3.68 -6.02
C ALA A 63 9.43 2.88 -7.10
N PHE A 64 8.11 3.09 -7.21
CA PHE A 64 7.24 2.41 -8.17
C PHE A 64 7.17 0.88 -8.06
N ALA A 65 7.68 0.28 -6.97
CA ALA A 65 7.56 -1.14 -6.75
C ALA A 65 6.07 -1.55 -6.66
N LEU A 66 5.67 -2.51 -7.50
CA LEU A 66 4.25 -2.91 -7.67
C LEU A 66 3.29 -1.75 -8.01
N PHE A 67 3.76 -0.71 -8.71
CA PHE A 67 2.97 0.50 -9.01
C PHE A 67 1.61 0.22 -9.65
N SER A 68 1.57 -0.62 -10.69
CA SER A 68 0.38 -0.99 -11.46
C SER A 68 0.10 -2.48 -11.36
N HIS A 69 0.28 -3.02 -10.16
CA HIS A 69 -0.07 -4.39 -9.86
C HIS A 69 -1.60 -4.59 -9.93
N SER A 70 -2.06 -5.77 -10.36
CA SER A 70 -3.49 -6.05 -10.42
C SER A 70 -4.09 -5.92 -9.01
N ALA A 71 -5.11 -5.09 -8.87
CA ALA A 71 -5.55 -4.53 -7.60
C ALA A 71 -6.06 -5.56 -6.57
N ASP A 72 -6.24 -6.82 -7.01
CA ASP A 72 -6.75 -7.95 -6.23
C ASP A 72 -5.67 -8.97 -5.86
N THR A 73 -4.46 -8.77 -6.38
CA THR A 73 -3.43 -9.78 -6.28
C THR A 73 -2.68 -9.63 -4.95
N SER A 74 -2.71 -10.71 -4.17
CA SER A 74 -2.18 -10.78 -2.81
C SER A 74 -0.88 -11.59 -2.79
N ARG A 75 -0.06 -11.41 -1.74
CA ARG A 75 1.17 -12.18 -1.48
C ARG A 75 2.27 -12.01 -2.53
N ASN A 76 2.46 -10.79 -3.00
CA ASN A 76 3.56 -10.45 -3.92
C ASN A 76 4.72 -9.80 -3.15
N THR A 77 5.93 -10.04 -3.61
CA THR A 77 7.13 -9.34 -3.12
C THR A 77 7.86 -8.72 -4.30
N ALA A 78 8.04 -7.40 -4.28
CA ALA A 78 8.87 -6.70 -5.23
C ALA A 78 9.86 -5.79 -4.50
N THR A 79 11.12 -5.84 -4.92
CA THR A 79 12.20 -5.03 -4.37
C THR A 79 13.03 -4.47 -5.52
N GLY A 80 13.27 -3.16 -5.56
CA GLY A 80 14.03 -2.51 -6.62
C GLY A 80 13.58 -1.07 -6.86
N PHE A 81 14.41 -0.28 -7.53
CA PHE A 81 14.20 1.14 -7.85
C PHE A 81 14.25 1.37 -9.35
#